data_AF-A0A1H9CZW9-F1
#
_entry.id   AF-A0A1H9CZW9-F1
#
_cell.length_a   1.000
_cell.length_b   1.000
_cell.length_c   1.000
_cell.angle_alpha   90.00
_cell.angle_beta   90.00
_cell.angle_gamma   90.00
#
_symmetry.space_group_name_H-M   'P 1'
#
loop_
_entity.id
_entity.type
_entity.pdbx_description
1 polymer ?
#
loop_
_entity_poly.entity_id
_entity_poly.type
_entity_poly.pdbx_seq_one_letter_code
_entity_poly.pdbx_strand_id
1 'polypeptide(L)'
;MKTSKRLFTSFIICLLFSSIFAFETKVINTTDLEVWLTVFQGDSAQELHVAPKSEKTFSYELIDPDNIKYNLSWGSDNNCWWGFAEGPITEANTWEPGYAFKQYDFSFFSLTKQEKSAVSTMIRTTYIGFTEMKEKGFKLKMIDECQNVGELFALLDKYVFDYHFSITIDRGEKGCLEWKFKNLVTDEKSKKSIDPIVTYFEKATSNAYYIRFNSCSESTKDFNNPYWKEFPRAASKACKYDYIVLDPRSNNGGGQMQQVRFFESLINKNYKGKIYILQDKYSFSAAEMWMIAGKYVNKLDITTVGTFTGGMQRYGECKSIHKNNVWGWIPTIICGIPDDGKWKGEGVGYEPDVFAYTEEIKGVLTGFGVDMTGIEIQ
;
A
#
# COMPACT_ATOMS: atom_id res chain seq x y z
N MET A 1 46.24 -7.44 23.68
CA MET A 1 45.22 -6.45 24.13
C MET A 1 45.41 -5.20 23.28
N LYS A 2 44.60 -5.03 22.22
CA LYS A 2 43.37 -4.20 22.17
C LYS A 2 43.56 -2.78 22.72
N THR A 3 43.51 -1.80 21.82
CA THR A 3 42.58 -0.65 21.93
C THR A 3 42.17 -0.25 20.51
N SER A 4 40.97 -0.69 20.10
CA SER A 4 40.30 -0.17 18.90
C SER A 4 39.79 1.24 19.22
N LYS A 5 40.20 2.24 18.43
CA LYS A 5 39.50 3.52 18.37
C LYS A 5 38.09 3.27 17.83
N ARG A 6 37.07 3.37 18.67
CA ARG A 6 35.66 3.47 18.23
C ARG A 6 35.38 4.95 17.98
N LEU A 7 35.09 5.30 16.73
CA LEU A 7 34.35 6.52 16.41
C LEU A 7 32.88 6.28 16.78
N PHE A 8 32.34 7.14 17.64
CA PHE A 8 30.92 7.26 17.91
C PHE A 8 30.49 8.66 17.46
N THR A 9 29.57 8.73 16.51
CA THR A 9 28.70 9.89 16.29
C THR A 9 27.55 9.44 15.40
N SER A 10 26.34 9.44 15.96
CA SER A 10 25.11 9.52 15.19
C SER A 10 24.31 10.67 15.80
N PHE A 11 24.11 11.72 15.01
CA PHE A 11 23.26 12.86 15.33
C PHE A 11 22.06 12.80 14.39
N ILE A 12 20.85 12.84 14.93
CA ILE A 12 19.63 13.08 14.16
C ILE A 12 18.99 14.31 14.77
N ILE A 13 19.04 15.43 14.05
CA ILE A 13 18.31 16.66 14.39
C ILE A 13 17.26 16.85 13.29
N CYS A 14 16.00 16.60 13.62
CA CYS A 14 14.86 16.93 12.78
C CYS A 14 14.09 18.11 13.43
N LEU A 15 14.19 19.29 12.82
CA LEU A 15 13.44 20.48 13.21
C LEU A 15 12.34 20.75 12.17
N LEU A 16 11.08 20.84 12.61
CA LEU A 16 9.95 21.29 11.79
C LEU A 16 8.97 22.12 12.65
N PHE A 17 8.55 23.27 12.11
CA PHE A 17 7.63 24.22 12.74
C PHE A 17 6.19 24.04 12.22
N SER A 18 5.31 23.58 13.10
CA SER A 18 3.91 24.03 13.29
C SER A 18 3.31 23.11 14.37
N SER A 19 3.15 23.63 15.59
CA SER A 19 2.86 22.87 16.84
C SER A 19 3.85 21.73 17.10
N ILE A 20 4.97 22.07 17.76
CA ILE A 20 6.29 21.43 17.61
C ILE A 20 6.54 20.37 18.69
N PHE A 21 6.66 19.11 18.29
CA PHE A 21 7.49 18.16 19.03
C PHE A 21 8.69 17.81 18.16
N ALA A 22 9.89 18.16 18.61
CA ALA A 22 11.13 17.65 18.06
C ALA A 22 11.72 16.65 19.05
N PHE A 23 12.23 15.52 18.57
CA PHE A 23 12.75 14.46 19.42
C PHE A 23 14.24 14.33 19.17
N GLU A 24 15.03 14.37 20.24
CA GLU A 24 16.44 13.99 20.22
C GLU A 24 16.58 12.74 21.08
N THR A 25 17.28 11.71 20.61
CA THR A 25 17.60 10.54 21.43
C THR A 25 19.11 10.44 21.53
N LYS A 26 19.63 10.36 22.76
CA LYS A 26 21.07 10.34 23.01
C LYS A 26 21.47 9.02 23.67
N VAL A 27 22.11 8.15 22.91
CA VAL A 27 22.67 6.90 23.48
C VAL A 27 24.02 7.23 24.14
N ILE A 28 24.08 7.15 25.47
CA ILE A 28 25.27 7.52 26.24
C ILE A 28 26.24 6.32 26.42
N ASN A 29 25.72 5.10 26.59
CA ASN A 29 26.51 3.86 26.66
C ASN A 29 25.65 2.62 26.26
N THR A 30 26.28 1.47 25.99
CA THR A 30 25.64 0.23 25.53
C THR A 30 24.73 -0.46 26.56
N THR A 31 24.72 -0.02 27.82
CA THR A 31 23.95 -0.65 28.92
C THR A 31 22.94 0.26 29.60
N ASP A 32 23.11 1.59 29.51
CA ASP A 32 22.22 2.57 30.13
C ASP A 32 21.81 3.59 29.07
N LEU A 33 20.50 3.66 28.79
CA LEU A 33 19.91 4.51 27.77
C LEU A 33 19.16 5.64 28.47
N GLU A 34 19.70 6.86 28.45
CA GLU A 34 18.99 8.06 28.89
C GLU A 34 18.30 8.69 27.69
N VAL A 35 16.99 8.88 27.76
CA VAL A 35 16.23 9.59 26.74
C VAL A 35 15.97 11.01 27.24
N TRP A 36 16.54 11.97 26.52
CA TRP A 36 16.37 13.40 26.78
C TRP A 36 15.39 13.97 25.76
N LEU A 37 14.21 14.36 26.21
CA LEU A 37 13.14 14.90 25.35
C LEU A 37 13.15 16.42 25.41
N THR A 38 13.42 17.08 24.28
CA THR A 38 13.29 18.54 24.21
C THR A 38 11.94 18.90 23.62
N VAL A 39 11.01 19.33 24.47
CA VAL A 39 9.69 19.79 24.04
C VAL A 39 9.77 21.27 23.71
N PHE A 40 9.33 21.65 22.52
CA PHE A 40 9.35 23.04 22.06
C PHE A 40 7.92 23.60 22.06
N GLN A 41 7.68 24.67 22.82
CA GLN A 41 6.39 25.35 22.90
C GLN A 41 6.52 26.80 22.42
N GLY A 42 6.35 27.01 21.11
CA GLY A 42 6.67 28.31 20.50
C GLY A 42 8.19 28.55 20.56
N ASP A 43 8.62 29.64 21.21
CA ASP A 43 10.04 29.99 21.38
C ASP A 43 10.68 29.40 22.66
N SER A 44 9.90 28.74 23.51
CA SER A 44 10.43 28.08 24.72
C SER A 44 10.77 26.62 24.47
N ALA A 45 11.87 26.16 25.05
CA ALA A 45 12.28 24.75 25.05
C ALA A 45 12.31 24.24 26.50
N GLN A 46 11.74 23.06 26.73
CA GLN A 46 11.84 22.35 27.99
C GLN A 46 12.48 20.99 27.76
N GLU A 47 13.59 20.73 28.45
CA GLU A 47 14.21 19.41 28.48
C GLU A 47 13.53 18.54 29.56
N LEU A 48 12.97 17.43 29.13
CA LEU A 48 12.39 16.40 29.97
C LEU A 48 13.33 15.20 29.97
N HIS A 49 13.87 14.88 31.13
CA HIS A 49 14.61 13.64 31.30
C HIS A 49 13.62 12.49 31.54
N VAL A 50 13.57 11.53 30.62
CA VAL A 50 12.69 10.37 30.74
C VAL A 50 13.55 9.11 30.86
N ALA A 51 13.68 8.65 32.11
CA ALA A 51 14.29 7.36 32.40
C ALA A 51 13.32 6.23 31.98
N PRO A 52 13.73 5.29 31.11
CA PRO A 52 12.88 4.17 30.71
C PRO A 52 12.50 3.33 31.93
N LYS A 53 11.21 2.99 32.07
CA LYS A 53 10.75 2.07 33.13
C LYS A 53 11.02 0.60 32.80
N SER A 54 11.33 0.27 31.54
CA SER A 54 11.71 -1.07 31.09
C SER A 54 12.59 -1.01 29.83
N GLU A 55 13.39 -2.06 29.57
CA GLU A 55 14.35 -2.13 28.46
C GLU A 55 13.72 -2.15 27.05
N LYS A 56 12.40 -2.33 26.92
CA LYS A 56 11.77 -2.59 25.62
C LYS A 56 10.69 -1.60 25.20
N THR A 57 9.96 -1.02 26.15
CA THR A 57 8.90 -0.05 25.86
C THR A 57 8.71 0.93 27.01
N PHE A 58 8.34 2.17 26.71
CA PHE A 58 7.85 3.12 27.72
C PHE A 58 6.81 4.06 27.12
N SER A 59 5.95 4.61 27.98
CA SER A 59 4.87 5.53 27.61
C SER A 59 4.92 6.80 28.47
N TYR A 60 4.66 7.97 27.88
CA TYR A 60 4.61 9.26 28.55
C TYR A 60 3.37 10.06 28.12
N GLU A 61 2.59 10.54 29.09
CA GLU A 61 1.42 11.39 28.82
C GLU A 61 1.88 12.85 28.78
N LEU A 62 1.62 13.54 27.67
CA LEU A 62 1.89 14.96 27.49
C LEU A 62 0.58 15.71 27.32
N ILE A 63 0.43 16.83 28.00
CA ILE A 63 -0.78 17.68 27.93
C ILE A 63 -0.37 19.00 27.30
N ASP A 64 -1.01 19.39 26.20
CA ASP A 64 -0.75 20.67 25.54
C ASP A 64 -1.50 21.84 26.19
N PRO A 65 -1.25 23.09 25.77
CA PRO A 65 -1.89 24.29 26.35
C PRO A 65 -3.41 24.35 26.18
N ASP A 66 -3.95 23.63 25.19
CA ASP A 66 -5.38 23.50 24.93
C ASP A 66 -5.99 22.31 25.70
N ASN A 67 -5.22 21.74 26.67
CA ASN A 67 -5.58 20.62 27.53
C ASN A 67 -5.77 19.29 26.76
N ILE A 68 -5.16 19.18 25.58
CA ILE A 68 -5.22 17.97 24.76
C ILE A 68 -4.14 17.01 25.26
N LYS A 69 -4.55 15.78 25.55
CA LYS A 69 -3.65 14.71 26.02
C LYS A 69 -3.10 13.92 24.84
N TYR A 70 -1.79 13.69 24.89
CA TYR A 70 -1.04 12.87 23.94
C TYR A 70 -0.37 11.73 24.69
N ASN A 71 -0.52 10.50 24.19
CA ASN A 71 0.27 9.37 24.68
C ASN A 71 1.46 9.16 23.74
N LEU A 72 2.66 9.39 24.27
CA LEU A 72 3.89 9.06 23.58
C LEU A 72 4.24 7.62 23.92
N SER A 73 4.37 6.76 22.92
CA SER A 73 4.73 5.34 23.09
C SER A 73 5.98 5.02 22.27
N TRP A 74 6.93 4.34 22.91
CA TRP A 74 8.20 3.94 22.27
C TRP A 74 8.45 2.45 22.42
N GLY A 75 9.09 1.87 21.40
CA GLY A 75 9.52 0.48 21.39
C GLY A 75 10.87 0.29 20.70
N SER A 76 11.53 -0.83 21.01
CA SER A 76 12.74 -1.25 20.29
C SER A 76 12.58 -2.66 19.70
N ASP A 77 13.01 -2.80 18.44
CA ASP A 77 13.19 -4.08 17.77
C ASP A 77 14.53 -4.10 17.01
N ASN A 78 15.33 -5.14 17.22
CA ASN A 78 16.55 -5.42 16.44
C ASN A 78 17.51 -4.21 16.23
N ASN A 79 17.83 -3.48 17.31
CA ASN A 79 18.69 -2.29 17.33
C ASN A 79 18.12 -1.02 16.66
N CYS A 80 16.84 -1.02 16.30
CA CYS A 80 16.10 0.16 15.88
C CYS A 80 15.13 0.58 17.00
N TRP A 81 15.03 1.89 17.23
CA TRP A 81 14.05 2.47 18.14
C TRP A 81 13.02 3.22 17.33
N TRP A 82 11.74 3.02 17.65
CA TRP A 82 10.63 3.73 17.04
C TRP A 82 9.78 4.41 18.12
N GLY A 83 9.13 5.50 17.75
CA GLY A 83 8.28 6.29 18.63
C GLY A 83 7.06 6.81 17.91
N PHE A 84 5.93 6.79 18.59
CA PHE A 84 4.67 7.34 18.10
C PHE A 84 4.11 8.34 19.10
N ALA A 85 3.55 9.43 18.59
CA ALA A 85 2.75 10.35 19.37
C ALA A 85 1.28 10.12 19.01
N GLU A 86 0.51 9.56 19.93
CA GLU A 86 -0.93 9.39 19.78
C GLU A 86 -1.62 10.72 20.10
N GLY A 87 -2.38 11.26 19.14
CA GLY A 87 -3.22 12.44 19.32
C GLY A 87 -4.46 12.17 20.18
N PRO A 88 -5.33 13.17 20.40
CA PRO A 88 -6.50 13.01 21.26
C PRO A 88 -7.34 11.81 20.87
N ILE A 89 -7.64 10.97 21.85
CA ILE A 89 -8.63 9.89 21.77
C ILE A 89 -10.00 10.55 21.64
N THR A 90 -10.43 10.82 20.41
CA THR A 90 -11.85 10.96 20.08
C THR A 90 -12.33 9.61 19.57
N GLU A 91 -13.50 9.14 20.03
CA GLU A 91 -14.08 7.79 19.84
C GLU A 91 -14.24 7.30 18.38
N ALA A 92 -13.74 8.02 17.37
CA ALA A 92 -13.91 7.73 15.94
C ALA A 92 -12.67 7.19 15.22
N ASN A 93 -11.47 7.13 15.83
CA ASN A 93 -10.28 6.61 15.14
C ASN A 93 -10.10 5.11 15.40
N THR A 94 -10.88 4.30 14.68
CA THR A 94 -10.61 2.86 14.56
C THR A 94 -9.23 2.64 13.95
N TRP A 95 -8.42 1.87 14.65
CA TRP A 95 -7.08 1.44 14.29
C TRP A 95 -7.09 0.73 12.93
N GLU A 96 -6.66 1.42 11.87
CA GLU A 96 -5.98 0.74 10.76
C GLU A 96 -4.48 0.72 11.09
N PRO A 97 -3.75 -0.38 10.87
CA PRO A 97 -2.30 -0.34 10.70
C PRO A 97 -1.99 0.33 9.35
N GLY A 98 -2.43 1.58 9.20
CA GLY A 98 -1.88 2.53 8.27
C GLY A 98 -0.64 3.10 8.95
N TYR A 99 0.49 3.11 8.25
CA TYR A 99 1.53 4.04 8.60
C TYR A 99 0.90 5.44 8.54
N ALA A 100 0.54 6.02 9.68
CA ALA A 100 0.20 7.42 9.77
C ALA A 100 1.48 8.23 9.52
N PHE A 101 1.92 8.28 8.26
CA PHE A 101 2.88 9.27 7.83
C PHE A 101 2.16 10.61 7.91
N LYS A 102 2.27 11.27 9.07
CA LYS A 102 1.92 12.68 9.21
C LYS A 102 2.58 13.39 8.04
N GLN A 103 1.78 14.07 7.21
CA GLN A 103 2.28 14.78 6.05
C GLN A 103 3.12 15.94 6.59
N TYR A 104 4.43 15.73 6.70
CA TYR A 104 5.34 16.74 7.20
C TYR A 104 5.32 17.91 6.21
N ASP A 105 5.36 19.14 6.72
CA ASP A 105 5.57 20.28 5.86
C ASP A 105 6.97 20.18 5.24
N PHE A 106 7.03 19.74 3.98
CA PHE A 106 8.27 19.55 3.23
C PHE A 106 8.71 20.84 2.52
N SER A 107 8.03 21.96 2.76
CA SER A 107 8.34 23.26 2.13
C SER A 107 9.71 23.81 2.52
N PHE A 108 10.27 23.36 3.65
CA PHE A 108 11.60 23.78 4.14
C PHE A 108 12.77 23.15 3.38
N PHE A 109 12.57 22.02 2.69
CA PHE A 109 13.63 21.33 1.98
C PHE A 109 13.76 21.86 0.55
N SER A 110 14.67 22.80 0.33
CA SER A 110 14.97 23.30 -1.02
C SER A 110 15.43 22.18 -1.94
N LEU A 111 14.97 22.19 -3.19
CA LEU A 111 15.37 21.23 -4.22
C LEU A 111 16.66 21.66 -4.90
N THR A 112 17.63 20.75 -4.96
CA THR A 112 18.85 20.96 -5.74
C THR A 112 18.57 20.82 -7.23
N LYS A 113 19.42 21.43 -8.07
CA LYS A 113 19.39 21.25 -9.53
C LYS A 113 19.53 19.77 -9.94
N GLN A 114 20.28 18.98 -9.16
CA GLN A 114 20.50 17.56 -9.42
C GLN A 114 19.25 16.74 -9.15
N GLU A 115 18.52 17.01 -8.07
CA GLU A 115 17.25 16.35 -7.74
C GLU A 115 16.19 16.65 -8.79
N LYS A 116 16.01 17.92 -9.16
CA LYS A 116 15.08 18.34 -10.23
C LYS A 116 15.37 17.63 -11.56
N SER A 117 16.65 17.61 -11.96
CA SER A 117 17.10 16.93 -13.18
C SER A 117 16.87 15.41 -13.12
N ALA A 118 17.08 14.80 -11.95
CA ALA A 118 16.83 13.37 -11.76
C ALA A 118 15.34 13.03 -11.93
N VAL A 119 14.44 13.74 -11.24
CA VAL A 119 12.99 13.54 -11.32
C VAL A 119 12.49 13.79 -12.74
N SER A 120 12.88 14.91 -13.36
CA SER A 120 12.55 15.22 -14.76
C SER A 120 13.03 14.15 -15.74
N THR A 121 14.20 13.54 -15.49
CA THR A 121 14.68 12.43 -16.31
C THR A 121 13.80 11.21 -16.13
N MET A 122 13.54 10.77 -14.89
CA MET A 122 12.73 9.59 -14.58
C MET A 122 11.34 9.68 -15.22
N ILE A 123 10.67 10.83 -15.08
CA ILE A 123 9.36 11.06 -15.69
C ILE A 123 9.45 11.03 -17.22
N ARG A 124 10.39 11.78 -17.82
CA ARG A 124 10.47 11.91 -19.28
C ARG A 124 10.83 10.59 -19.98
N THR A 125 11.79 9.84 -19.43
CA THR A 125 12.42 8.72 -20.15
C THR A 125 11.86 7.38 -19.77
N THR A 126 11.13 7.29 -18.66
CA THR A 126 10.80 5.98 -18.08
C THR A 126 9.35 5.88 -17.64
N TYR A 127 8.77 6.96 -17.12
CA TYR A 127 7.38 6.92 -16.69
C TYR A 127 6.42 6.82 -17.88
N ILE A 128 5.67 5.72 -17.93
CA ILE A 128 4.70 5.48 -19.00
C ILE A 128 3.54 6.48 -18.99
N GLY A 129 3.14 6.96 -17.81
CA GLY A 129 2.07 7.95 -17.63
C GLY A 129 2.42 9.38 -18.07
N PHE A 130 3.64 9.61 -18.59
CA PHE A 130 4.07 10.95 -19.00
C PHE A 130 3.24 11.51 -20.16
N THR A 131 2.62 10.68 -20.99
CA THR A 131 1.73 11.14 -22.06
C THR A 131 0.43 11.72 -21.49
N GLU A 132 -0.24 11.04 -20.57
CA GLU A 132 -1.44 11.57 -19.91
C GLU A 132 -1.12 12.84 -19.10
N MET A 133 0.04 12.91 -18.45
CA MET A 133 0.49 14.13 -17.76
C MET A 133 0.50 15.32 -18.73
N LYS A 134 1.10 15.16 -19.93
CA LYS A 134 1.16 16.23 -20.95
C LYS A 134 -0.22 16.63 -21.43
N GLU A 135 -1.13 15.68 -21.64
CA GLU A 135 -2.53 15.95 -22.04
C GLU A 135 -3.28 16.77 -20.98
N LYS A 136 -2.98 16.55 -19.70
CA LYS A 136 -3.46 17.37 -18.57
C LYS A 136 -2.75 18.73 -18.46
N GLY A 137 -1.79 19.03 -19.33
CA GLY A 137 -1.06 20.29 -19.40
C GLY A 137 0.26 20.33 -18.64
N PHE A 138 0.76 19.19 -18.14
CA PHE A 138 2.07 19.11 -17.49
C PHE A 138 3.20 19.48 -18.45
N LYS A 139 4.20 20.21 -17.94
CA LYS A 139 5.43 20.54 -18.66
C LYS A 139 6.61 20.28 -17.75
N LEU A 140 7.68 19.65 -18.26
CA LEU A 140 8.87 19.35 -17.45
C LEU A 140 9.48 20.57 -16.76
N LYS A 141 9.40 21.75 -17.38
CA LYS A 141 9.85 23.02 -16.79
C LYS A 141 9.14 23.38 -15.47
N MET A 142 7.95 22.84 -15.21
CA MET A 142 7.25 23.02 -13.93
C MET A 142 8.03 22.42 -12.77
N ILE A 143 8.80 21.33 -12.99
CA ILE A 143 9.72 20.76 -11.99
C ILE A 143 10.89 21.73 -11.74
N ASP A 144 11.39 22.39 -12.78
CA ASP A 144 12.47 23.36 -12.65
C ASP A 144 12.05 24.57 -11.81
N GLU A 145 10.77 24.95 -11.90
CA GLU A 145 10.13 26.04 -11.17
C GLU A 145 9.89 25.72 -9.67
N CYS A 146 9.75 24.46 -9.27
CA CYS A 146 9.59 24.06 -7.86
C CYS A 146 10.80 24.44 -7.00
N GLN A 147 10.62 25.21 -5.93
CA GLN A 147 11.72 25.64 -5.05
C GLN A 147 12.06 24.60 -3.98
N ASN A 148 11.08 23.82 -3.54
CA ASN A 148 11.21 22.86 -2.45
C ASN A 148 10.49 21.54 -2.74
N VAL A 149 10.73 20.54 -1.90
CA VAL A 149 10.17 19.19 -2.03
C VAL A 149 8.64 19.20 -1.94
N GLY A 150 8.06 20.04 -1.08
CA GLY A 150 6.60 20.20 -0.96
C GLY A 150 5.95 20.63 -2.28
N GLU A 151 6.50 21.64 -2.96
CA GLU A 151 6.02 22.10 -4.27
C GLU A 151 6.13 21.02 -5.34
N LEU A 152 7.22 20.24 -5.34
CA LEU A 152 7.36 19.10 -6.24
C LEU A 152 6.30 18.04 -5.97
N PHE A 153 6.07 17.70 -4.70
CA PHE A 153 5.09 16.68 -4.33
C PHE A 153 3.66 17.12 -4.67
N ALA A 154 3.31 18.40 -4.43
CA ALA A 154 2.04 18.96 -4.86
C ALA A 154 1.88 18.97 -6.40
N LEU A 155 2.97 19.19 -7.14
CA LEU A 155 2.97 19.06 -8.60
C LEU A 155 2.71 17.60 -9.02
N LEU A 156 3.33 16.63 -8.35
CA LEU A 156 3.10 15.21 -8.62
C LEU A 156 1.65 14.81 -8.28
N ASP A 157 1.09 15.23 -7.13
CA ASP A 157 -0.32 14.99 -6.76
C ASP A 157 -1.31 15.46 -7.82
N LYS A 158 -0.99 16.55 -8.50
CA LYS A 158 -1.85 17.12 -9.55
C LYS A 158 -1.82 16.34 -10.86
N TYR A 159 -0.70 15.71 -11.20
CA TYR A 159 -0.46 15.20 -12.55
C TYR A 159 -0.24 13.69 -12.63
N VAL A 160 0.21 13.06 -11.54
CA VAL A 160 0.45 11.62 -11.46
C VAL A 160 -0.77 10.98 -10.79
N PHE A 161 -1.41 10.04 -11.48
CA PHE A 161 -2.58 9.31 -11.00
C PHE A 161 -2.28 7.82 -10.91
N ASP A 162 -1.15 7.50 -10.26
CA ASP A 162 -0.53 6.19 -10.31
C ASP A 162 0.10 5.83 -8.97
N TYR A 163 -0.43 4.80 -8.31
CA TYR A 163 0.06 4.33 -7.02
C TYR A 163 1.39 3.57 -7.09
N HIS A 164 1.72 3.01 -8.24
CA HIS A 164 3.02 2.37 -8.45
C HIS A 164 4.11 3.38 -8.77
N PHE A 165 3.77 4.64 -9.02
CA PHE A 165 4.75 5.70 -9.10
C PHE A 165 5.12 6.19 -7.69
N SER A 166 6.40 6.08 -7.35
CA SER A 166 6.96 6.76 -6.18
C SER A 166 8.28 7.43 -6.50
N ILE A 167 8.51 8.55 -5.80
CA ILE A 167 9.79 9.27 -5.84
C ILE A 167 10.25 9.43 -4.40
N THR A 168 11.47 9.00 -4.15
CA THR A 168 12.14 9.09 -2.88
C THR A 168 13.39 9.94 -3.04
N ILE A 169 13.56 10.96 -2.21
CA ILE A 169 14.75 11.79 -2.14
C ILE A 169 15.47 11.43 -0.84
N ASP A 170 16.54 10.67 -0.96
CA ASP A 170 17.40 10.28 0.16
C ASP A 170 18.48 11.36 0.34
N ARG A 171 18.64 11.90 1.56
CA ARG A 171 19.68 12.89 1.87
C ARG A 171 20.62 12.39 2.97
N GLY A 172 20.71 11.07 3.14
CA GLY A 172 21.55 10.41 4.13
C GLY A 172 21.14 10.81 5.55
N GLU A 173 22.08 11.37 6.31
CA GLU A 173 21.86 11.81 7.70
C GLU A 173 20.75 12.88 7.84
N LYS A 174 20.42 13.58 6.75
CA LYS A 174 19.34 14.59 6.73
C LYS A 174 17.94 14.00 6.52
N GLY A 175 17.84 12.68 6.42
CA GLY A 175 16.59 11.95 6.27
C GLY A 175 16.22 11.63 4.82
N CYS A 176 15.08 10.95 4.68
CA CYS A 176 14.55 10.43 3.43
C CYS A 176 13.11 10.91 3.25
N LEU A 177 12.80 11.45 2.08
CA LEU A 177 11.51 12.05 1.75
C LEU A 177 10.86 11.27 0.62
N GLU A 178 9.69 10.69 0.85
CA GLU A 178 9.00 9.87 -0.14
C GLU A 178 7.66 10.48 -0.54
N TRP A 179 7.46 10.61 -1.85
CA TRP A 179 6.16 10.81 -2.47
C TRP A 179 5.64 9.50 -3.03
N LYS A 180 4.38 9.22 -2.70
CA LYS A 180 3.56 8.16 -3.26
C LYS A 180 2.19 8.76 -3.53
N PHE A 181 1.59 8.38 -4.64
CA PHE A 181 0.19 8.73 -4.91
C PHE A 181 -0.71 8.13 -3.83
N LYS A 182 -1.69 8.90 -3.35
CA LYS A 182 -2.58 8.50 -2.24
C LYS A 182 -4.07 8.52 -2.60
N ASN A 183 -4.43 8.99 -3.79
CA ASN A 183 -5.82 9.16 -4.16
C ASN A 183 -6.38 7.81 -4.65
N LEU A 184 -6.74 6.97 -3.69
CA LEU A 184 -7.38 5.68 -3.91
C LEU A 184 -8.89 5.83 -3.76
N VAL A 185 -9.64 4.87 -4.30
CA VAL A 185 -11.08 4.83 -4.11
C VAL A 185 -11.44 4.84 -2.63
N THR A 186 -12.04 5.94 -2.19
CA THR A 186 -12.57 6.09 -0.84
C THR A 186 -13.99 5.55 -0.81
N ASP A 187 -14.13 4.26 -0.51
CA ASP A 187 -15.43 3.69 -0.10
C ASP A 187 -15.37 3.37 1.38
N GLU A 188 -15.84 4.30 2.22
CA GLU A 188 -15.77 4.19 3.68
C GLU A 188 -16.54 2.98 4.23
N LYS A 189 -17.54 2.49 3.49
CA LYS A 189 -18.31 1.31 3.87
C LYS A 189 -17.62 0.01 3.47
N SER A 190 -16.73 0.04 2.48
CA SER A 190 -15.92 -1.12 2.11
C SER A 190 -14.94 -1.46 3.23
N LYS A 191 -15.05 -2.67 3.76
CA LYS A 191 -14.23 -3.17 4.88
C LYS A 191 -13.14 -4.09 4.37
N LYS A 192 -11.93 -3.92 4.91
CA LYS A 192 -10.83 -4.84 4.66
C LYS A 192 -11.17 -6.19 5.29
N SER A 193 -10.91 -7.27 4.58
CA SER A 193 -11.03 -8.61 5.13
C SER A 193 -10.11 -8.75 6.35
N ILE A 194 -10.59 -9.42 7.40
CA ILE A 194 -9.81 -9.71 8.61
C ILE A 194 -8.81 -10.87 8.43
N ASP A 195 -8.86 -11.57 7.29
CA ASP A 195 -7.92 -12.65 6.98
C ASP A 195 -6.46 -12.17 7.00
N PRO A 196 -5.51 -13.07 7.34
CA PRO A 196 -4.09 -12.83 7.13
C PRO A 196 -3.76 -12.39 5.71
N ILE A 197 -2.66 -11.64 5.56
CA ILE A 197 -2.14 -11.13 4.26
C ILE A 197 -1.96 -12.25 3.22
N VAL A 198 -1.76 -13.50 3.67
CA VAL A 198 -1.69 -14.68 2.80
C VAL A 198 -2.64 -15.74 3.34
N THR A 199 -3.74 -15.94 2.63
CA THR A 199 -4.81 -16.88 2.96
C THR A 199 -5.19 -17.66 1.71
N TYR A 200 -5.29 -18.97 1.89
CA TYR A 200 -5.82 -19.88 0.90
C TYR A 200 -6.73 -20.90 1.57
N PHE A 201 -7.93 -21.05 1.02
CA PHE A 201 -8.92 -21.99 1.52
C PHE A 201 -9.89 -22.38 0.41
N GLU A 202 -10.29 -23.65 0.39
CA GLU A 202 -11.23 -24.23 -0.57
C GLU A 202 -12.44 -24.80 0.18
N LYS A 203 -13.65 -24.57 -0.34
CA LYS A 203 -14.87 -25.22 0.19
C LYS A 203 -15.84 -25.57 -0.93
N ALA A 204 -16.18 -26.85 -0.98
CA ALA A 204 -17.29 -27.33 -1.80
C ALA A 204 -18.61 -27.14 -1.05
N THR A 205 -19.66 -26.82 -1.81
CA THR A 205 -21.06 -26.85 -1.36
C THR A 205 -21.85 -27.79 -2.27
N SER A 206 -23.19 -27.75 -2.22
CA SER A 206 -24.00 -28.63 -3.08
C SER A 206 -23.85 -28.32 -4.58
N ASN A 207 -23.63 -27.05 -4.95
CA ASN A 207 -23.53 -26.63 -6.35
C ASN A 207 -22.40 -25.64 -6.64
N ALA A 208 -21.61 -25.24 -5.63
CA ALA A 208 -20.54 -24.27 -5.79
C ALA A 208 -19.18 -24.76 -5.26
N TYR A 209 -18.11 -24.20 -5.82
CA TYR A 209 -16.76 -24.34 -5.31
C TYR A 209 -16.19 -22.97 -4.94
N TYR A 210 -16.05 -22.72 -3.65
CA TYR A 210 -15.50 -21.48 -3.11
C TYR A 210 -13.99 -21.60 -2.91
N ILE A 211 -13.25 -20.59 -3.37
CA ILE A 211 -11.80 -20.49 -3.23
C ILE A 211 -11.47 -19.09 -2.71
N ARG A 212 -10.95 -19.02 -1.48
CA ARG A 212 -10.32 -17.82 -0.94
C ARG A 212 -8.86 -17.81 -1.35
N PHE A 213 -8.38 -16.75 -2.00
CA PHE A 213 -6.97 -16.58 -2.34
C PHE A 213 -6.63 -15.08 -2.41
N ASN A 214 -6.09 -14.54 -1.31
CA ASN A 214 -5.95 -13.11 -1.12
C ASN A 214 -4.51 -12.58 -1.23
N SER A 215 -3.59 -13.33 -1.84
CA SER A 215 -2.22 -12.84 -2.06
C SER A 215 -1.63 -13.32 -3.36
N CYS A 216 -1.05 -12.40 -4.13
CA CYS A 216 -0.20 -12.76 -5.26
C CYS A 216 1.28 -12.47 -4.98
N SER A 217 1.70 -12.16 -3.76
CA SER A 217 3.09 -11.77 -3.51
C SER A 217 4.06 -12.94 -3.65
N GLU A 218 4.97 -12.86 -4.63
CA GLU A 218 6.11 -13.78 -4.80
C GLU A 218 7.18 -13.59 -3.69
N SER A 219 7.08 -12.53 -2.88
CA SER A 219 8.12 -12.11 -1.92
C SER A 219 8.11 -12.87 -0.60
N THR A 220 7.17 -13.78 -0.35
CA THR A 220 7.43 -14.79 0.67
C THR A 220 8.53 -15.66 0.10
N LYS A 221 9.75 -15.57 0.64
CA LYS A 221 10.94 -16.41 0.35
C LYS A 221 10.71 -17.92 0.46
N ASP A 222 9.45 -18.35 0.56
CA ASP A 222 9.01 -19.71 0.64
C ASP A 222 8.21 -20.04 -0.63
N PHE A 223 8.93 -20.38 -1.70
CA PHE A 223 8.36 -21.15 -2.82
C PHE A 223 7.75 -22.49 -2.36
N ASN A 224 7.92 -22.87 -1.09
CA ASN A 224 7.24 -23.99 -0.46
C ASN A 224 5.88 -23.63 0.15
N ASN A 225 5.43 -22.37 0.10
CA ASN A 225 4.07 -22.05 0.50
C ASN A 225 3.10 -22.84 -0.40
N PRO A 226 2.38 -23.83 0.16
CA PRO A 226 1.68 -24.85 -0.63
C PRO A 226 0.64 -24.24 -1.57
N TYR A 227 0.11 -23.07 -1.22
CA TYR A 227 -0.98 -22.39 -1.93
C TYR A 227 -0.63 -22.05 -3.39
N TRP A 228 0.65 -21.81 -3.70
CA TRP A 228 1.10 -21.54 -5.07
C TRP A 228 0.96 -22.74 -6.00
N LYS A 229 1.01 -23.96 -5.45
CA LYS A 229 0.75 -25.20 -6.20
C LYS A 229 -0.71 -25.61 -6.13
N GLU A 230 -1.35 -25.37 -4.98
CA GLU A 230 -2.74 -25.79 -4.75
C GLU A 230 -3.74 -24.94 -5.53
N PHE A 231 -3.55 -23.61 -5.62
CA PHE A 231 -4.51 -22.75 -6.31
C PHE A 231 -4.76 -23.16 -7.78
N PRO A 232 -3.75 -23.33 -8.66
CA PRO A 232 -3.99 -23.81 -10.02
C PRO A 232 -4.62 -25.21 -10.08
N ARG A 233 -4.35 -26.07 -9.09
CA ARG A 233 -4.93 -27.42 -9.00
C ARG A 233 -6.40 -27.38 -8.62
N ALA A 234 -6.84 -26.37 -7.87
CA ALA A 234 -8.23 -26.18 -7.48
C ALA A 234 -9.17 -26.13 -8.69
N ALA A 235 -8.72 -25.62 -9.84
CA ALA A 235 -9.49 -25.62 -11.09
C ALA A 235 -10.01 -27.02 -11.47
N SER A 236 -9.25 -28.09 -11.21
CA SER A 236 -9.68 -29.47 -11.50
C SER A 236 -10.77 -29.98 -10.56
N LYS A 237 -10.86 -29.43 -9.34
CA LYS A 237 -11.92 -29.75 -8.39
C LYS A 237 -13.14 -28.88 -8.67
N ALA A 238 -12.91 -27.58 -8.88
CA ALA A 238 -13.91 -26.55 -9.10
C ALA A 238 -14.73 -26.77 -10.38
N CYS A 239 -14.13 -27.31 -11.45
CA CYS A 239 -14.82 -27.51 -12.73
C CYS A 239 -15.97 -28.53 -12.69
N LYS A 240 -16.18 -29.22 -11.57
CA LYS A 240 -17.28 -30.18 -11.36
C LYS A 240 -18.57 -29.53 -10.84
N TYR A 241 -18.52 -28.24 -10.52
CA TYR A 241 -19.60 -27.50 -9.88
C TYR A 241 -20.21 -26.50 -10.86
N ASP A 242 -21.50 -26.20 -10.70
CA ASP A 242 -22.21 -25.23 -11.55
C ASP A 242 -21.67 -23.81 -11.36
N TYR A 243 -21.17 -23.52 -10.15
CA TYR A 243 -20.61 -22.23 -9.79
C TYR A 243 -19.19 -22.36 -9.23
N ILE A 244 -18.33 -21.40 -9.59
CA ILE A 244 -17.06 -21.16 -8.92
C ILE A 244 -17.12 -19.78 -8.28
N VAL A 245 -16.81 -19.66 -7.00
CA VAL A 245 -16.68 -18.37 -6.32
C VAL A 245 -15.20 -18.18 -5.96
N LEU A 246 -14.56 -17.21 -6.62
CA LEU A 246 -13.19 -16.79 -6.34
C LEU A 246 -13.24 -15.56 -5.44
N ASP A 247 -12.63 -15.64 -4.27
CA ASP A 247 -12.52 -14.53 -3.33
C ASP A 247 -11.06 -14.03 -3.23
N PRO A 248 -10.67 -13.05 -4.07
CA PRO A 248 -9.42 -12.30 -3.95
C PRO A 248 -9.57 -10.95 -3.22
N ARG A 249 -10.66 -10.69 -2.48
CA ARG A 249 -10.83 -9.44 -1.71
C ARG A 249 -9.62 -9.17 -0.80
N SER A 250 -9.21 -7.92 -0.68
CA SER A 250 -8.04 -7.50 0.10
C SER A 250 -6.70 -8.09 -0.37
N ASN A 251 -6.62 -8.46 -1.65
CA ASN A 251 -5.37 -8.87 -2.29
C ASN A 251 -4.64 -7.67 -2.88
N ASN A 252 -3.44 -7.38 -2.36
CA ASN A 252 -2.65 -6.23 -2.79
C ASN A 252 -1.82 -6.49 -4.08
N GLY A 253 -2.02 -7.64 -4.73
CA GLY A 253 -1.34 -8.01 -5.97
C GLY A 253 -0.04 -8.77 -5.77
N GLY A 254 0.85 -8.70 -6.78
CA GLY A 254 2.08 -9.49 -6.91
C GLY A 254 2.21 -10.20 -8.28
N GLY A 255 2.61 -11.47 -8.31
CA GLY A 255 2.75 -12.29 -9.50
C GLY A 255 1.42 -12.86 -10.03
N GLN A 256 1.16 -12.69 -11.33
CA GLN A 256 -0.10 -13.12 -11.97
C GLN A 256 -0.13 -14.61 -12.38
N MET A 257 1.01 -15.30 -12.32
CA MET A 257 1.20 -16.61 -12.94
C MET A 257 0.16 -17.64 -12.50
N GLN A 258 -0.24 -17.64 -11.22
CA GLN A 258 -1.19 -18.62 -10.71
C GLN A 258 -2.63 -18.35 -11.16
N GLN A 259 -2.99 -17.07 -11.31
CA GLN A 259 -4.29 -16.67 -11.86
C GLN A 259 -4.41 -17.17 -13.30
N VAL A 260 -3.39 -16.90 -14.10
CA VAL A 260 -3.31 -17.34 -15.51
C VAL A 260 -3.46 -18.86 -15.60
N ARG A 261 -2.66 -19.62 -14.85
CA ARG A 261 -2.70 -21.09 -14.86
C ARG A 261 -4.06 -21.66 -14.42
N PHE A 262 -4.73 -21.01 -13.46
CA PHE A 262 -6.06 -21.43 -13.03
C PHE A 262 -7.10 -21.24 -14.14
N PHE A 263 -7.15 -20.06 -14.77
CA PHE A 263 -8.08 -19.80 -15.86
C PHE A 263 -7.77 -20.67 -17.09
N GLU A 264 -6.50 -20.84 -17.46
CA GLU A 264 -6.09 -21.78 -18.51
C GLU A 264 -6.54 -23.21 -18.22
N SER A 265 -6.43 -23.66 -16.97
CA SER A 265 -6.89 -24.98 -16.55
C SER A 265 -8.41 -25.14 -16.69
N LEU A 266 -9.20 -24.12 -16.32
CA LEU A 266 -10.65 -24.11 -16.52
C LEU A 266 -11.03 -24.14 -18.01
N ILE A 267 -10.34 -23.34 -18.83
CA ILE A 267 -10.54 -23.30 -20.29
C ILE A 267 -10.23 -24.65 -20.92
N ASN A 268 -9.09 -25.25 -20.58
CA ASN A 268 -8.67 -26.56 -21.11
C ASN A 268 -9.63 -27.69 -20.71
N LYS A 269 -10.35 -27.51 -19.60
CA LYS A 269 -11.40 -28.44 -19.13
C LYS A 269 -12.77 -28.13 -19.73
N ASN A 270 -12.89 -27.15 -20.61
CA ASN A 270 -14.14 -26.69 -21.21
C ASN A 270 -15.22 -26.37 -20.17
N TYR A 271 -14.82 -25.76 -19.04
CA TYR A 271 -15.78 -25.36 -18.01
C TYR A 271 -16.90 -24.48 -18.59
N LYS A 272 -18.15 -24.79 -18.26
CA LYS A 272 -19.36 -24.12 -18.77
C LYS A 272 -20.21 -23.44 -17.70
N GLY A 273 -19.88 -23.66 -16.42
CA GLY A 273 -20.57 -23.00 -15.32
C GLY A 273 -20.16 -21.54 -15.18
N LYS A 274 -20.72 -20.89 -14.16
CA LYS A 274 -20.54 -19.46 -13.93
C LYS A 274 -19.51 -19.19 -12.84
N ILE A 275 -18.66 -18.20 -13.07
CA ILE A 275 -17.60 -17.80 -12.13
C ILE A 275 -17.96 -16.45 -11.52
N TYR A 276 -18.07 -16.39 -10.20
CA TYR A 276 -18.16 -15.15 -9.45
C TYR A 276 -16.79 -14.77 -8.90
N ILE A 277 -16.33 -13.56 -9.18
CA ILE A 277 -15.07 -13.04 -8.63
C ILE A 277 -15.39 -11.91 -7.65
N LEU A 278 -15.00 -12.08 -6.40
CA LEU A 278 -15.25 -11.09 -5.35
C LEU A 278 -14.17 -10.00 -5.38
N GLN A 279 -14.56 -8.75 -5.19
CA GLN A 279 -13.63 -7.61 -5.20
C GLN A 279 -13.97 -6.59 -4.11
N ASP A 280 -12.94 -5.91 -3.61
CA ASP A 280 -13.10 -4.80 -2.68
C ASP A 280 -12.08 -3.68 -2.97
N LYS A 281 -12.21 -2.55 -2.28
CA LYS A 281 -11.27 -1.41 -2.45
C LYS A 281 -9.83 -1.74 -2.07
N TYR A 282 -9.62 -2.87 -1.40
CA TYR A 282 -8.31 -3.36 -0.97
C TYR A 282 -7.73 -4.38 -1.98
N SER A 283 -8.42 -4.65 -3.09
CA SER A 283 -7.89 -5.39 -4.24
C SER A 283 -7.13 -4.42 -5.16
N PHE A 284 -5.81 -4.65 -5.30
CA PHE A 284 -4.91 -3.76 -6.04
C PHE A 284 -3.98 -4.52 -7.01
N SER A 285 -3.46 -3.86 -8.04
CA SER A 285 -2.32 -4.36 -8.84
C SER A 285 -2.68 -5.66 -9.58
N ALA A 286 -1.86 -6.71 -9.44
CA ALA A 286 -2.18 -7.99 -10.05
C ALA A 286 -3.49 -8.62 -9.52
N ALA A 287 -4.01 -8.20 -8.37
CA ALA A 287 -5.33 -8.64 -7.96
C ALA A 287 -6.42 -8.04 -8.86
N GLU A 288 -6.18 -6.88 -9.45
CA GLU A 288 -7.13 -6.30 -10.40
C GLU A 288 -7.22 -7.11 -11.70
N MET A 289 -6.17 -7.89 -12.00
CA MET A 289 -6.14 -8.79 -13.14
C MET A 289 -7.06 -10.00 -13.01
N TRP A 290 -7.53 -10.37 -11.80
CA TRP A 290 -8.54 -11.44 -11.63
C TRP A 290 -9.79 -11.18 -12.46
N MET A 291 -10.23 -9.93 -12.44
CA MET A 291 -11.49 -9.46 -13.02
C MET A 291 -11.39 -9.21 -14.52
N ILE A 292 -10.15 -9.05 -14.98
CA ILE A 292 -9.79 -8.67 -16.35
C ILE A 292 -9.38 -9.92 -17.13
N ALA A 293 -8.48 -10.76 -16.63
CA ALA A 293 -7.94 -11.89 -17.40
C ALA A 293 -9.01 -12.86 -17.90
N GLY A 294 -10.05 -13.15 -17.11
CA GLY A 294 -11.07 -14.11 -17.50
C GLY A 294 -12.13 -13.56 -18.47
N LYS A 295 -12.52 -12.28 -18.35
CA LYS A 295 -13.53 -11.66 -19.24
C LYS A 295 -13.07 -11.57 -20.69
N TYR A 296 -11.77 -11.38 -20.93
CA TYR A 296 -11.25 -11.13 -22.27
C TYR A 296 -10.93 -12.37 -23.09
N VAL A 297 -10.89 -13.55 -22.47
CA VAL A 297 -10.72 -14.78 -23.24
C VAL A 297 -12.04 -15.20 -23.91
N ASN A 298 -13.18 -14.53 -23.64
CA ASN A 298 -14.52 -14.83 -24.19
C ASN A 298 -14.90 -16.34 -24.10
N LYS A 299 -14.29 -17.07 -23.15
CA LYS A 299 -14.44 -18.52 -23.00
C LYS A 299 -15.08 -18.93 -21.68
N LEU A 300 -15.14 -18.01 -20.72
CA LEU A 300 -15.66 -18.27 -19.37
C LEU A 300 -16.74 -17.22 -19.06
N ASP A 301 -17.82 -17.65 -18.43
CA ASP A 301 -18.87 -16.76 -17.93
C ASP A 301 -18.46 -16.23 -16.56
N ILE A 302 -18.06 -14.96 -16.49
CA ILE A 302 -17.54 -14.31 -15.29
C ILE A 302 -18.40 -13.11 -14.92
N THR A 303 -18.78 -13.04 -13.64
CA THR A 303 -19.43 -11.88 -13.03
C THR A 303 -18.62 -11.44 -11.81
N THR A 304 -18.27 -10.17 -11.74
CA THR A 304 -17.61 -9.60 -10.57
C THR A 304 -18.63 -9.07 -9.57
N VAL A 305 -18.41 -9.30 -8.28
CA VAL A 305 -19.34 -8.95 -7.19
C VAL A 305 -18.56 -8.28 -6.06
N GLY A 306 -19.04 -7.13 -5.57
CA GLY A 306 -18.41 -6.48 -4.42
C GLY A 306 -18.44 -4.96 -4.50
N THR A 307 -17.35 -4.31 -4.10
CA THR A 307 -17.18 -2.85 -4.23
C THR A 307 -16.15 -2.52 -5.30
N PHE A 308 -15.94 -1.23 -5.60
CA PHE A 308 -14.86 -0.81 -6.47
C PHE A 308 -13.53 -1.39 -6.01
N THR A 309 -12.67 -1.78 -6.95
CA THR A 309 -11.29 -2.10 -6.62
C THR A 309 -10.52 -0.85 -6.23
N GLY A 310 -9.31 -1.02 -5.74
CA GLY A 310 -8.53 0.11 -5.24
C GLY A 310 -7.93 1.01 -6.32
N GLY A 311 -7.97 0.61 -7.59
CA GLY A 311 -7.61 1.47 -8.71
C GLY A 311 -6.11 1.55 -8.97
N MET A 312 -5.41 0.44 -8.83
CA MET A 312 -3.98 0.34 -9.04
C MET A 312 -3.70 -0.67 -10.15
N GLN A 313 -4.14 -0.38 -11.38
CA GLN A 313 -3.98 -1.34 -12.47
C GLN A 313 -2.50 -1.80 -12.57
N ARG A 314 -2.28 -3.11 -12.75
CA ARG A 314 -0.93 -3.67 -12.83
C ARG A 314 -0.12 -2.96 -13.93
N TYR A 315 1.03 -2.42 -13.58
CA TYR A 315 2.06 -2.15 -14.57
C TYR A 315 2.85 -3.42 -14.85
N GLY A 316 3.02 -3.76 -16.13
CA GLY A 316 3.75 -4.94 -16.59
C GLY A 316 5.20 -4.98 -16.12
N GLU A 317 5.75 -3.81 -15.82
CA GLU A 317 7.07 -3.63 -15.26
C GLU A 317 7.11 -2.30 -14.48
N CYS A 318 7.62 -2.36 -13.25
CA CYS A 318 8.06 -1.18 -12.50
C CYS A 318 9.58 -1.26 -12.39
N LYS A 319 10.27 -0.16 -12.70
CA LYS A 319 11.72 -0.08 -12.58
C LYS A 319 12.10 0.70 -11.34
N SER A 320 12.94 0.08 -10.53
CA SER A 320 13.74 0.77 -9.52
C SER A 320 14.84 1.55 -10.23
N ILE A 321 14.73 2.87 -10.25
CA ILE A 321 15.71 3.77 -10.87
C ILE A 321 16.38 4.57 -9.78
N HIS A 322 17.70 4.60 -9.80
CA HIS A 322 18.49 5.40 -8.89
C HIS A 322 19.31 6.42 -9.68
N LYS A 323 19.14 7.71 -9.37
CA LYS A 323 19.90 8.79 -10.00
C LYS A 323 20.28 9.83 -8.95
N ASN A 324 21.57 9.90 -8.65
CA ASN A 324 22.13 10.67 -7.54
C ASN A 324 21.54 10.22 -6.21
N ASN A 325 20.85 11.11 -5.52
CA ASN A 325 20.21 10.89 -4.24
C ASN A 325 18.67 10.73 -4.39
N VAL A 326 18.20 10.57 -5.64
CA VAL A 326 16.80 10.33 -5.95
C VAL A 326 16.63 8.88 -6.37
N TRP A 327 15.70 8.21 -5.71
CA TRP A 327 15.23 6.88 -6.03
C TRP A 327 13.81 6.97 -6.56
N GLY A 328 13.47 6.19 -7.57
CA GLY A 328 12.13 6.13 -8.13
C GLY A 328 11.70 4.69 -8.30
N TRP A 329 10.49 4.38 -7.87
CA TRP A 329 9.76 3.20 -8.32
C TRP A 329 8.87 3.66 -9.46
N ILE A 330 9.30 3.42 -10.70
CA ILE A 330 8.73 4.07 -11.89
C ILE A 330 8.07 3.02 -12.78
N PRO A 331 6.76 3.10 -13.01
CA PRO A 331 6.06 2.21 -13.92
C PRO A 331 6.43 2.47 -15.38
N THR A 332 6.77 1.39 -16.11
CA THR A 332 7.35 1.50 -17.45
C THR A 332 6.52 0.86 -18.55
N ILE A 333 5.61 -0.03 -18.19
CA ILE A 333 4.72 -0.73 -19.13
C ILE A 333 3.36 -0.83 -18.47
N ILE A 334 2.29 -0.35 -19.10
CA ILE A 334 0.93 -0.60 -18.63
C ILE A 334 0.57 -2.05 -18.96
N CYS A 335 0.17 -2.84 -17.95
CA CYS A 335 -0.46 -4.14 -18.15
C CYS A 335 -1.94 -4.06 -17.79
N GLY A 336 -2.77 -4.05 -18.81
CA GLY A 336 -4.08 -4.65 -18.72
C GLY A 336 -4.79 -4.40 -20.01
N ILE A 337 -6.07 -4.09 -19.94
CA ILE A 337 -6.87 -4.13 -21.15
C ILE A 337 -7.58 -2.78 -21.39
N PRO A 338 -7.35 -2.15 -22.55
CA PRO A 338 -8.03 -0.90 -22.89
C PRO A 338 -9.51 -1.20 -23.16
N ASP A 339 -10.38 -0.44 -22.49
CA ASP A 339 -11.79 -0.36 -22.84
C ASP A 339 -11.98 0.90 -23.70
N ASP A 340 -12.42 0.73 -24.95
CA ASP A 340 -12.48 1.81 -25.96
C ASP A 340 -11.16 2.59 -26.14
N GLY A 341 -10.02 1.92 -25.97
CA GLY A 341 -8.70 2.56 -26.05
C GLY A 341 -8.31 3.36 -24.80
N LYS A 342 -9.07 3.27 -23.70
CA LYS A 342 -8.78 3.96 -22.43
C LYS A 342 -8.65 2.99 -21.26
N TRP A 343 -7.70 3.30 -20.39
CA TRP A 343 -7.43 2.58 -19.14
C TRP A 343 -8.39 3.10 -18.07
N LYS A 344 -9.49 2.38 -17.78
CA LYS A 344 -10.57 2.89 -16.92
C LYS A 344 -10.31 2.78 -15.41
N GLY A 345 -9.35 1.98 -14.97
CA GLY A 345 -9.19 1.61 -13.56
C GLY A 345 -8.17 2.42 -12.76
N GLU A 346 -7.32 3.23 -13.38
CA GLU A 346 -6.19 3.84 -12.67
C GLU A 346 -6.59 5.05 -11.83
N GLY A 347 -6.28 5.01 -10.53
CA GLY A 347 -6.68 6.00 -9.53
C GLY A 347 -8.18 6.02 -9.20
N VAL A 348 -8.99 5.17 -9.86
CA VAL A 348 -10.47 5.19 -9.75
C VAL A 348 -11.08 3.81 -9.48
N GLY A 349 -10.34 2.72 -9.69
CA GLY A 349 -10.85 1.36 -9.46
C GLY A 349 -11.74 0.84 -10.59
N TYR A 350 -11.88 -0.47 -10.64
CA TYR A 350 -12.83 -1.16 -11.50
C TYR A 350 -14.15 -1.33 -10.77
N GLU A 351 -15.22 -0.85 -11.39
CA GLU A 351 -16.58 -1.09 -10.93
C GLU A 351 -16.93 -2.59 -11.10
N PRO A 352 -17.57 -3.22 -10.09
CA PRO A 352 -18.05 -4.59 -10.23
C PRO A 352 -19.28 -4.67 -11.16
N ASP A 353 -19.52 -5.84 -11.77
CA ASP A 353 -20.76 -6.08 -12.52
C ASP A 353 -22.00 -6.03 -11.59
N VAL A 354 -21.81 -6.43 -10.33
CA VAL A 354 -22.83 -6.38 -9.29
C VAL A 354 -22.24 -5.74 -8.03
N PHE A 355 -22.72 -4.52 -7.71
CA PHE A 355 -22.29 -3.81 -6.52
C PHE A 355 -22.93 -4.41 -5.25
N ALA A 356 -22.10 -4.71 -4.24
CA ALA A 356 -22.51 -5.25 -2.94
C ALA A 356 -21.40 -5.03 -1.88
N TYR A 357 -21.78 -4.59 -0.68
CA TYR A 357 -20.85 -4.57 0.46
C TYR A 357 -20.58 -5.99 0.99
N THR A 358 -19.49 -6.17 1.74
CA THR A 358 -19.05 -7.47 2.27
C THR A 358 -20.17 -8.26 2.94
N GLU A 359 -21.00 -7.61 3.76
CA GLU A 359 -22.14 -8.22 4.44
C GLU A 359 -23.29 -8.64 3.51
N GLU A 360 -23.37 -8.07 2.31
CA GLU A 360 -24.44 -8.32 1.32
C GLU A 360 -24.05 -9.42 0.32
N ILE A 361 -22.76 -9.63 0.07
CA ILE A 361 -22.26 -10.55 -0.97
C ILE A 361 -22.89 -11.94 -0.85
N LYS A 362 -22.99 -12.48 0.37
CA LYS A 362 -23.57 -13.81 0.58
C LYS A 362 -25.02 -13.88 0.13
N GLY A 363 -25.82 -12.85 0.48
CA GLY A 363 -27.21 -12.74 0.06
C GLY A 363 -27.36 -12.59 -1.45
N VAL A 364 -26.50 -11.78 -2.08
CA VAL A 364 -26.45 -11.59 -3.53
C VAL A 364 -26.15 -12.91 -4.25
N LEU A 365 -25.11 -13.63 -3.84
CA LEU A 365 -24.73 -14.91 -4.46
C LEU A 365 -25.82 -15.97 -4.29
N THR A 366 -26.43 -16.08 -3.11
CA THR A 366 -27.58 -16.97 -2.89
C THR A 366 -28.79 -16.57 -3.74
N GLY A 367 -29.02 -15.27 -3.94
CA GLY A 367 -30.03 -14.76 -4.88
C GLY A 367 -29.79 -15.18 -6.33
N PHE A 368 -28.53 -15.44 -6.71
CA PHE A 368 -28.16 -16.01 -8.02
C PHE A 368 -28.15 -17.54 -8.06
N GLY A 369 -28.60 -18.22 -7.00
CA GLY A 369 -28.67 -19.68 -6.91
C GLY A 369 -27.38 -20.35 -6.43
N VAL A 370 -26.39 -19.59 -5.95
CA VAL A 370 -25.15 -20.15 -5.40
C VAL A 370 -25.38 -20.64 -3.98
N ASP A 371 -25.12 -21.92 -3.71
CA ASP A 371 -25.13 -22.46 -2.35
C ASP A 371 -23.90 -21.97 -1.58
N MET A 372 -24.15 -21.07 -0.62
CA MET A 372 -23.14 -20.47 0.26
C MET A 372 -23.14 -21.11 1.66
N THR A 373 -23.68 -22.31 1.81
CA THR A 373 -23.79 -23.00 3.11
C THR A 373 -22.42 -23.27 3.73
N GLY A 374 -22.25 -22.80 4.97
CA GLY A 374 -21.01 -22.90 5.72
C GLY A 374 -19.85 -22.06 5.16
N ILE A 375 -20.08 -21.20 4.17
CA ILE A 375 -19.09 -20.21 3.74
C ILE A 375 -19.32 -18.93 4.55
N GLU A 376 -18.25 -18.44 5.15
CA GLU A 376 -18.18 -17.15 5.83
C GLU A 376 -17.39 -16.18 4.96
N ILE A 377 -17.98 -15.01 4.72
CA ILE A 377 -17.35 -13.92 4.00
C ILE A 377 -16.88 -12.95 5.08
N GLN A 378 -15.56 -12.94 5.28
CA GLN A 378 -14.90 -12.13 6.30
C GLN A 378 -14.33 -10.83 5.71
#